data_AF-A0A7J2TLS0-F1
#
_entry.id   AF-A0A7J2TLS0-F1
#
_cell.length_a   1.000
_cell.length_b   1.000
_cell.length_c   1.000
_cell.angle_alpha   90.00
_cell.angle_beta   90.00
_cell.angle_gamma   90.00
#
_symmetry.space_group_name_H-M   'P 1'
#
loop_
_entity.id
_entity.type
_entity.pdbx_description
1 polymer ?
#
loop_
_entity_poly.entity_id
_entity_poly.type
_entity_poly.pdbx_seq_one_letter_code
_entity_poly.pdbx_strand_id
1 'polypeptide(L)'
;MVDKSRRDFLKIAVAGIAGIVAGSIGGFFFGSSAAQRRILELEREIEKLGKEVQVKLEKDLRVWNWSYYINEALLDIFSEQTGIPRERIVYDEFDDPNYVLTRLEAGRSGYDVVILPGYCVEIAIRKGLLAEIDKKMVPNAKFIDEKFLNTPYDPEGKYSIVYMWGTTGFAWRREVEEGVTTLRQIFDPDYGFLQKYRKKITMLEEAMEVVCSAKAYLGRDIDDWSDST
;
A
#
# COMPACT_ATOMS: atom_id res chain seq x y z
N MET A 1 -12.08 -18.40 -27.92
CA MET A 1 -11.82 -18.47 -26.46
C MET A 1 -10.64 -17.56 -26.18
N VAL A 2 -10.90 -16.35 -25.68
CA VAL A 2 -9.87 -15.38 -25.30
C VAL A 2 -10.14 -15.00 -23.85
N ASP A 3 -9.06 -15.05 -23.08
CA ASP A 3 -8.97 -15.14 -21.62
C ASP A 3 -9.54 -13.92 -20.89
N LYS A 4 -10.41 -14.19 -19.90
CA LYS A 4 -11.17 -13.22 -19.09
C LYS A 4 -10.31 -12.55 -18.01
N SER A 5 -9.05 -12.96 -17.81
CA SER A 5 -8.29 -12.61 -16.61
C SER A 5 -7.78 -11.16 -16.50
N ARG A 6 -7.78 -10.34 -17.58
CA ARG A 6 -7.19 -8.99 -17.54
C ARG A 6 -8.22 -7.84 -17.41
N ARG A 7 -9.48 -8.06 -17.81
CA ARG A 7 -10.55 -7.06 -17.65
C ARG A 7 -11.21 -7.08 -16.27
N ASP A 8 -11.00 -8.16 -15.51
CA ASP A 8 -11.58 -8.29 -14.17
C ASP A 8 -10.64 -7.77 -13.06
N PHE A 9 -9.32 -7.74 -13.29
CA PHE A 9 -8.35 -7.18 -12.33
C PHE A 9 -8.48 -5.65 -12.18
N LEU A 10 -8.81 -4.94 -13.26
CA LEU A 10 -9.09 -3.49 -13.24
C LEU A 10 -10.41 -3.13 -12.54
N LYS A 11 -11.29 -4.10 -12.25
CA LYS A 11 -12.54 -3.86 -11.51
C LYS A 11 -12.38 -4.00 -9.99
N ILE A 12 -11.28 -4.60 -9.53
CA ILE A 12 -11.09 -4.95 -8.11
C ILE A 12 -10.32 -3.85 -7.35
N ALA A 13 -9.64 -2.93 -8.06
CA ALA A 13 -8.82 -1.88 -7.46
C ALA A 13 -9.56 -0.66 -6.86
N VAL A 14 -10.88 -0.75 -6.57
CA VAL A 14 -11.69 0.42 -6.17
C VAL A 14 -12.15 0.40 -4.70
N ALA A 15 -11.92 -0.66 -3.93
CA ALA A 15 -12.61 -0.83 -2.64
C ALA A 15 -11.75 -0.49 -1.40
N GLY A 16 -11.50 0.81 -1.20
CA GLY A 16 -11.06 1.36 0.09
C GLY A 16 -12.17 2.23 0.70
N ILE A 17 -13.16 1.58 1.31
CA ILE A 17 -14.32 1.96 2.16
C ILE A 17 -15.01 3.35 1.99
N ALA A 18 -14.34 4.45 1.63
CA ALA A 18 -14.97 5.66 1.06
C ALA A 18 -15.02 5.62 -0.50
N GLY A 19 -14.19 4.79 -1.14
CA GLY A 19 -14.16 4.63 -2.60
C GLY A 19 -15.39 3.93 -3.15
N ILE A 20 -16.16 3.28 -2.28
CA ILE A 20 -17.40 2.60 -2.62
C ILE A 20 -18.51 3.64 -2.86
N VAL A 21 -18.56 4.75 -2.11
CA VAL A 21 -19.61 5.77 -2.28
C VAL A 21 -19.32 6.68 -3.49
N ALA A 22 -18.09 7.15 -3.68
CA ALA A 22 -17.70 7.87 -4.91
C ALA A 22 -17.73 6.98 -6.16
N GLY A 23 -17.32 5.71 -6.01
CA GLY A 23 -17.44 4.68 -7.05
C GLY A 23 -18.88 4.36 -7.43
N SER A 24 -19.88 4.68 -6.60
CA SER A 24 -21.29 4.50 -6.94
C SER A 24 -21.71 5.31 -8.14
N ILE A 25 -21.25 6.56 -8.30
CA ILE A 25 -21.71 7.41 -9.41
C ILE A 25 -21.11 6.94 -10.75
N GLY A 26 -19.86 6.45 -10.74
CA GLY A 26 -19.20 5.89 -11.94
C GLY A 26 -19.53 4.43 -12.24
N GLY A 27 -19.80 3.63 -11.20
CA GLY A 27 -20.16 2.20 -11.28
C GLY A 27 -21.66 1.93 -11.34
N PHE A 28 -22.49 2.99 -11.36
CA PHE A 28 -23.95 2.97 -11.26
C PHE A 28 -24.67 2.11 -12.32
N PHE A 29 -23.97 1.62 -13.34
CA PHE A 29 -24.57 0.92 -14.47
C PHE A 29 -24.40 -0.61 -14.54
N PHE A 30 -23.60 -1.28 -13.67
CA PHE A 30 -23.26 -2.72 -13.90
C PHE A 30 -23.21 -3.69 -12.70
N GLY A 31 -23.68 -3.32 -11.50
CA GLY A 31 -23.62 -4.21 -10.32
C GLY A 31 -24.80 -5.18 -10.16
N SER A 32 -24.54 -6.48 -9.92
CA SER A 32 -25.58 -7.50 -9.64
C SER A 32 -26.18 -7.40 -8.23
N SER A 33 -27.40 -7.90 -8.04
CA SER A 33 -28.16 -7.86 -6.77
C SER A 33 -27.49 -8.51 -5.56
N ALA A 34 -26.51 -9.39 -5.77
CA ALA A 34 -25.74 -10.01 -4.69
C ALA A 34 -24.69 -9.06 -4.09
N ALA A 35 -24.06 -8.23 -4.93
CA ALA A 35 -23.11 -7.21 -4.45
C ALA A 35 -23.83 -6.14 -3.62
N GLN A 36 -25.03 -5.74 -4.05
CA GLN A 36 -25.86 -4.74 -3.36
C GLN A 36 -26.26 -5.18 -1.94
N ARG A 37 -26.65 -6.45 -1.76
CA ARG A 37 -26.99 -6.97 -0.42
C ARG A 37 -25.80 -6.97 0.54
N ARG A 38 -24.62 -7.36 0.05
CA ARG A 38 -23.41 -7.40 0.87
C ARG A 38 -22.94 -6.00 1.27
N ILE A 39 -23.11 -5.01 0.41
CA ILE A 39 -22.83 -3.61 0.73
C ILE A 39 -23.75 -3.12 1.86
N LEU A 40 -25.06 -3.35 1.75
CA LEU A 40 -26.03 -2.94 2.79
C LEU A 40 -25.79 -3.62 4.14
N GLU A 41 -25.31 -4.86 4.15
CA GLU A 41 -24.95 -5.57 5.37
C GLU A 41 -23.72 -4.96 6.05
N LEU A 42 -22.69 -4.64 5.27
CA LEU A 42 -21.48 -3.96 5.75
C LEU A 42 -21.80 -2.57 6.30
N GLU A 43 -22.68 -1.81 5.63
CA GLU A 43 -23.11 -0.48 6.09
C GLU A 43 -23.75 -0.52 7.48
N ARG A 44 -24.67 -1.48 7.71
CA ARG A 44 -25.30 -1.65 9.03
C ARG A 44 -24.31 -2.04 10.11
N GLU A 45 -23.34 -2.89 9.76
CA GLU A 45 -22.34 -3.34 10.71
C GLU A 45 -21.39 -2.18 11.10
N ILE A 46 -21.01 -1.33 10.14
CA ILE A 46 -20.23 -0.11 10.37
C ILE A 46 -21.02 0.87 11.24
N GLU A 47 -22.31 1.10 10.97
CA GLU A 47 -23.15 2.00 11.78
C GLU A 47 -23.24 1.53 13.23
N LYS A 48 -23.38 0.21 13.44
CA LYS A 48 -23.41 -0.39 14.77
C LYS A 48 -22.08 -0.18 15.50
N LEU A 49 -20.96 -0.46 14.84
CA LEU A 49 -19.62 -0.29 15.39
C LEU A 49 -19.35 1.18 15.76
N GLY A 50 -19.80 2.13 14.92
CA GLY A 50 -19.66 3.56 15.20
C GLY A 50 -20.42 4.03 16.44
N LYS A 51 -21.55 3.38 16.78
CA LYS A 51 -22.29 3.67 18.03
C LYS A 51 -21.62 3.08 19.27
N GLU A 52 -20.91 1.97 19.13
CA GLU A 52 -20.21 1.29 20.23
C GLU A 52 -18.89 2.00 20.59
N VAL A 53 -18.24 2.65 19.63
CA VAL A 53 -17.01 3.42 19.84
C VAL A 53 -17.33 4.90 20.12
N GLN A 54 -17.69 5.24 21.36
CA GLN A 54 -17.81 6.64 21.80
C GLN A 54 -16.44 7.24 22.10
N VAL A 55 -15.77 7.76 21.07
CA VAL A 55 -14.48 8.44 21.22
C VAL A 55 -14.59 9.88 20.73
N LYS A 56 -14.07 10.80 21.54
CA LYS A 56 -13.95 12.20 21.15
C LYS A 56 -12.84 12.28 20.10
N LEU A 57 -13.23 12.58 18.87
CA LEU A 57 -12.29 12.77 17.77
C LEU A 57 -11.41 14.00 18.02
N GLU A 58 -10.14 13.86 17.65
CA GLU A 58 -9.24 15.00 17.55
C GLU A 58 -9.69 15.94 16.43
N LYS A 59 -9.34 17.22 16.55
CA LYS A 59 -9.80 18.26 15.62
C LYS A 59 -9.01 18.30 14.32
N ASP A 60 -7.79 17.78 14.34
CA ASP A 60 -6.84 17.76 13.25
C ASP A 60 -6.40 16.31 13.02
N LEU A 61 -6.19 15.93 11.76
CA LEU A 61 -5.65 14.63 11.37
C LEU A 61 -4.50 14.86 10.39
N ARG A 62 -3.34 14.30 10.68
CA ARG A 62 -2.14 14.46 9.85
C ARG A 62 -1.67 13.09 9.40
N VAL A 63 -1.79 12.83 8.10
CA VAL A 63 -1.44 11.57 7.45
C VAL A 63 -0.26 11.80 6.51
N TRP A 64 0.68 10.86 6.50
CA TRP A 64 1.77 10.84 5.55
C TRP A 64 1.79 9.54 4.76
N ASN A 65 1.59 9.62 3.45
CA ASN A 65 1.50 8.44 2.56
C ASN A 65 2.37 8.60 1.32
N TRP A 66 2.46 7.54 0.53
CA TRP A 66 3.05 7.55 -0.79
C TRP A 66 2.27 8.43 -1.76
N SER A 67 2.99 9.04 -2.69
CA SER A 67 2.38 9.76 -3.80
C SER A 67 1.45 8.84 -4.61
N TYR A 68 0.29 9.35 -5.00
CA TYR A 68 -0.72 8.62 -5.79
C TYR A 68 -1.34 7.37 -5.14
N TYR A 69 -1.12 7.14 -3.83
CA TYR A 69 -1.67 5.97 -3.12
C TYR A 69 -3.09 6.16 -2.58
N ILE A 70 -3.68 7.35 -2.75
CA ILE A 70 -5.07 7.61 -2.38
C ILE A 70 -5.82 8.27 -3.53
N ASN A 71 -7.12 8.05 -3.60
CA ASN A 71 -8.00 8.92 -4.34
C ASN A 71 -8.37 10.11 -3.45
N GLU A 72 -8.01 11.34 -3.83
CA GLU A 72 -8.23 12.54 -3.01
C GLU A 72 -9.70 12.74 -2.59
N ALA A 73 -10.66 12.28 -3.38
CA ALA A 73 -12.09 12.35 -3.03
C ALA A 73 -12.42 11.58 -1.74
N LEU A 74 -11.58 10.63 -1.34
CA LEU A 74 -11.74 9.90 -0.08
C LEU A 74 -11.50 10.79 1.14
N LEU A 75 -10.70 11.85 1.01
CA LEU A 75 -10.46 12.80 2.10
C LEU A 75 -11.70 13.66 2.37
N ASP A 76 -12.43 14.02 1.31
CA ASP A 76 -13.70 14.76 1.43
C ASP A 76 -14.78 13.87 2.04
N ILE A 77 -14.91 12.63 1.57
CA ILE A 77 -15.85 11.66 2.15
C ILE A 77 -15.51 11.39 3.62
N PHE A 78 -14.23 11.25 3.96
CA PHE A 78 -13.80 11.08 5.35
C PHE A 78 -14.20 12.28 6.20
N SER A 79 -14.02 13.50 5.69
CA SER A 79 -14.44 14.75 6.36
C SER A 79 -15.95 14.76 6.63
N GLU A 80 -16.77 14.46 5.60
CA GLU A 80 -18.23 14.42 5.71
C GLU A 80 -18.72 13.38 6.71
N GLN A 81 -18.11 12.18 6.72
CA GLN A 81 -18.53 11.07 7.57
C GLN A 81 -18.10 11.24 9.03
N THR A 82 -16.95 11.85 9.28
CA THR A 82 -16.40 12.01 10.64
C THR A 82 -16.74 13.35 11.28
N GLY A 83 -17.12 14.34 10.47
CA GLY A 83 -17.30 15.72 10.91
C GLY A 83 -15.99 16.47 11.19
N ILE A 84 -14.83 15.87 10.89
CA ILE A 84 -13.54 16.57 10.93
C ILE A 84 -13.48 17.49 9.71
N PRO A 85 -13.31 18.82 9.86
CA PRO A 85 -13.30 19.74 8.72
C PRO A 85 -12.16 19.40 7.74
N ARG A 86 -12.43 19.50 6.43
CA ARG A 86 -11.51 19.07 5.37
C ARG A 86 -10.15 19.76 5.42
N GLU A 87 -10.15 21.04 5.79
CA GLU A 87 -8.95 21.88 5.97
C GLU A 87 -8.08 21.46 7.16
N ARG A 88 -8.62 20.62 8.06
CA ARG A 88 -7.93 20.07 9.24
C ARG A 88 -7.41 18.66 9.00
N ILE A 89 -7.68 18.09 7.82
CA ILE A 89 -7.09 16.84 7.33
C ILE A 89 -5.88 17.21 6.47
N VAL A 90 -4.70 17.11 7.06
CA VAL A 90 -3.42 17.28 6.36
C VAL A 90 -2.99 15.92 5.83
N TYR A 91 -2.87 15.83 4.52
CA TYR A 91 -2.42 14.62 3.84
C TYR A 91 -1.20 15.00 3.01
N ASP A 92 -0.03 14.59 3.50
CA ASP A 92 1.24 14.82 2.82
C ASP A 92 1.67 13.56 2.08
N GLU A 93 2.37 13.76 0.97
CA GLU A 93 2.89 12.69 0.13
C GLU A 93 4.42 12.57 0.24
N PHE A 94 4.97 11.39 -0.04
CA PHE A 94 6.40 11.16 -0.18
C PHE A 94 6.69 10.11 -1.27
N ASP A 95 7.91 10.18 -1.82
CA ASP A 95 8.42 9.20 -2.79
C ASP A 95 9.62 8.41 -2.25
N ASP A 96 10.21 8.84 -1.12
CA ASP A 96 11.32 8.16 -0.45
C ASP A 96 10.97 7.86 1.03
N PRO A 97 10.84 6.59 1.42
CA PRO A 97 10.48 6.21 2.79
C PRO A 97 11.62 6.48 3.78
N ASN A 98 12.88 6.60 3.32
CA ASN A 98 14.01 6.94 4.18
C ASN A 98 13.90 8.37 4.72
N TYR A 99 13.36 9.29 3.92
CA TYR A 99 13.08 10.66 4.37
C TYR A 99 12.06 10.66 5.52
N VAL A 100 11.00 9.87 5.40
CA VAL A 100 9.96 9.71 6.43
C VAL A 100 10.55 9.11 7.70
N LEU A 101 11.31 8.02 7.58
CA LEU A 101 11.94 7.36 8.71
C LEU A 101 12.89 8.30 9.48
N THR A 102 13.70 9.08 8.75
CA THR A 102 14.58 10.09 9.35
C THR A 102 13.80 11.14 10.15
N ARG A 103 12.63 11.55 9.63
CA ARG A 103 11.74 12.52 10.30
C ARG A 103 11.06 11.94 11.53
N LEU A 104 10.71 10.65 11.51
CA LEU A 104 10.22 9.93 12.70
C LEU A 104 11.32 9.86 13.78
N GLU A 105 12.55 9.53 13.39
CA GLU A 105 13.69 9.41 14.31
C GLU A 105 14.11 10.73 14.96
N ALA A 106 14.03 11.84 14.23
CA ALA A 106 14.27 13.17 14.77
C ALA A 106 13.27 13.56 15.88
N GLY A 107 12.17 12.82 16.01
CA GLY A 107 11.09 13.09 16.94
C GLY A 107 10.18 14.22 16.46
N ARG A 108 8.99 14.33 17.07
CA ARG A 108 7.96 15.32 16.70
C ARG A 108 7.65 15.33 15.19
N SER A 109 7.45 14.14 14.61
CA SER A 109 7.01 14.02 13.22
C SER A 109 5.81 14.93 12.93
N GLY A 110 4.90 15.04 13.91
CA GLY A 110 3.67 15.80 13.78
C GLY A 110 2.65 15.08 12.90
N TYR A 111 2.78 13.76 12.74
CA TYR A 111 1.84 12.92 12.00
C TYR A 111 1.22 11.89 12.92
N ASP A 112 -0.08 11.66 12.73
CA ASP A 112 -0.88 10.70 13.47
C ASP A 112 -0.83 9.32 12.79
N VAL A 113 -0.77 9.30 11.45
CA VAL A 113 -0.73 8.08 10.64
C VAL A 113 0.36 8.21 9.58
N VAL A 114 1.19 7.19 9.44
CA VAL A 114 2.22 7.09 8.41
C VAL A 114 2.11 5.74 7.72
N ILE A 115 2.15 5.74 6.40
CA ILE A 115 2.14 4.52 5.60
C ILE A 115 3.58 4.24 5.18
N LEU A 116 4.14 3.09 5.60
CA LEU A 116 5.53 2.72 5.37
C LEU A 116 5.64 1.34 4.70
N PRO A 117 6.70 1.07 3.93
CA PRO A 117 7.08 -0.30 3.58
C PRO A 117 7.32 -1.16 4.82
N GLY A 118 7.14 -2.47 4.69
CA GLY A 118 7.36 -3.41 5.78
C GLY A 118 8.74 -3.29 6.45
N TYR A 119 9.81 -3.11 5.68
CA TYR A 119 11.16 -2.96 6.24
C TYR A 119 11.31 -1.67 7.07
N CYS A 120 10.68 -0.56 6.66
CA CYS A 120 10.66 0.67 7.45
C CYS A 120 9.84 0.51 8.73
N VAL A 121 8.73 -0.23 8.69
CA VAL A 121 7.94 -0.57 9.88
C VAL A 121 8.80 -1.35 10.88
N GLU A 122 9.52 -2.38 10.43
CA GLU A 122 10.40 -3.17 11.29
C GLU A 122 11.46 -2.28 11.99
N ILE A 123 12.10 -1.39 11.23
CA ILE A 123 13.09 -0.44 11.77
C ILE A 123 12.43 0.51 12.78
N ALA A 124 11.24 1.04 12.47
CA ALA A 124 10.53 1.96 13.34
C ALA A 124 10.07 1.30 14.66
N ILE A 125 9.64 0.03 14.62
CA ILE A 125 9.33 -0.77 15.82
C ILE A 125 10.59 -0.96 16.67
N ARG A 126 11.69 -1.41 16.05
CA ARG A 126 12.97 -1.61 16.75
C ARG A 126 13.51 -0.34 17.40
N LYS A 127 13.26 0.82 16.79
CA LYS A 127 13.64 2.14 17.31
C LYS A 127 12.61 2.74 18.27
N GLY A 128 11.49 2.07 18.52
CA GLY A 128 10.44 2.55 19.43
C GLY A 128 9.72 3.81 18.95
N LEU A 129 9.60 3.98 17.63
CA LEU A 129 9.03 5.19 17.01
C LEU A 129 7.51 5.10 16.81
N LEU A 130 6.92 3.91 16.94
CA LEU A 130 5.50 3.65 16.69
C LEU A 130 4.75 3.39 17.99
N ALA A 131 3.52 3.91 18.08
CA ALA A 131 2.59 3.55 19.14
C ALA A 131 1.89 2.22 18.82
N GLU A 132 1.53 1.45 19.84
CA GLU A 132 0.66 0.29 19.66
C GLU A 132 -0.73 0.74 19.20
N ILE A 133 -1.30 -0.01 18.25
CA ILE A 133 -2.64 0.22 17.72
C ILE A 133 -3.65 -0.53 18.60
N ASP A 134 -4.58 0.20 19.21
CA ASP A 134 -5.75 -0.43 19.83
C ASP A 134 -6.65 -1.02 18.73
N LYS A 135 -6.59 -2.34 18.55
CA LYS A 135 -7.38 -3.05 17.52
C LYS A 135 -8.89 -2.91 17.71
N LYS A 136 -9.36 -2.58 18.92
CA LYS A 136 -10.80 -2.29 19.15
C LYS A 136 -11.25 -1.03 18.42
N MET A 137 -10.34 -0.09 18.21
CA MET A 137 -10.57 1.15 17.46
C MET A 137 -10.50 0.95 15.94
N VAL A 138 -10.09 -0.22 15.48
CA VAL A 138 -10.00 -0.58 14.05
C VAL A 138 -10.84 -1.82 13.78
N PRO A 139 -12.16 -1.80 14.02
CA PRO A 139 -13.00 -2.99 13.91
C PRO A 139 -13.10 -3.52 12.48
N ASN A 140 -12.80 -2.68 11.49
CA ASN A 140 -12.73 -3.08 10.08
C ASN A 140 -11.47 -3.91 9.74
N ALA A 141 -10.50 -4.03 10.66
CA ALA A 141 -9.34 -4.90 10.47
C ALA A 141 -9.74 -6.38 10.28
N LYS A 142 -10.95 -6.77 10.69
CA LYS A 142 -11.54 -8.09 10.41
C LYS A 142 -11.68 -8.41 8.92
N PHE A 143 -11.64 -7.41 8.04
CA PHE A 143 -11.72 -7.61 6.58
C PHE A 143 -10.36 -7.88 5.93
N ILE A 144 -9.27 -7.83 6.70
CA ILE A 144 -7.93 -8.14 6.22
C ILE A 144 -7.80 -9.66 6.09
N ASP A 145 -7.28 -10.11 4.93
CA ASP A 145 -6.96 -11.53 4.69
C ASP A 145 -5.94 -12.01 5.73
N GLU A 146 -6.16 -13.20 6.30
CA GLU A 146 -5.34 -13.76 7.37
C GLU A 146 -3.84 -13.78 7.05
N LYS A 147 -3.47 -13.92 5.77
CA LYS A 147 -2.05 -13.90 5.34
C LYS A 147 -1.36 -12.55 5.51
N PHE A 148 -2.12 -11.49 5.74
CA PHE A 148 -1.63 -10.12 5.97
C PHE A 148 -1.73 -9.70 7.44
N LEU A 149 -2.16 -10.61 8.32
CA LEU A 149 -2.07 -10.44 9.76
C LEU A 149 -0.71 -10.93 10.25
N ASN A 150 -0.18 -10.36 11.33
CA ASN A 150 1.05 -10.80 11.99
C ASN A 150 2.21 -10.97 11.01
N THR A 151 2.49 -9.92 10.24
CA THR A 151 3.49 -9.92 9.17
C THR A 151 4.90 -10.14 9.72
N PRO A 152 5.88 -10.55 8.90
CA PRO A 152 7.26 -10.77 9.36
C PRO A 152 7.89 -9.54 10.04
N TYR A 153 7.48 -8.33 9.61
CA TYR A 153 7.94 -7.06 10.17
C TYR A 153 7.17 -6.60 11.42
N ASP A 154 6.02 -7.19 11.73
CA ASP A 154 5.24 -6.94 12.95
C ASP A 154 4.55 -8.25 13.42
N PRO A 155 5.31 -9.22 13.95
CA PRO A 155 4.81 -10.57 14.19
C PRO A 155 3.70 -10.67 15.25
N GLU A 156 3.63 -9.70 16.15
CA GLU A 156 2.55 -9.59 17.15
C GLU A 156 1.37 -8.76 16.63
N GLY A 157 1.50 -8.16 15.44
CA GLY A 157 0.49 -7.32 14.80
C GLY A 157 0.14 -6.09 15.61
N LYS A 158 1.04 -5.59 16.47
CA LYS A 158 0.75 -4.55 17.46
C LYS A 158 0.84 -3.13 16.90
N TYR A 159 1.69 -2.91 15.90
CA TYR A 159 2.09 -1.57 15.48
C TYR A 159 1.60 -1.19 14.09
N SER A 160 1.12 -2.16 13.31
CA SER A 160 0.77 -1.93 11.91
C SER A 160 -0.58 -2.53 11.50
N ILE A 161 -1.14 -1.95 10.44
CA ILE A 161 -2.30 -2.44 9.69
C ILE A 161 -1.92 -2.39 8.21
N VAL A 162 -2.12 -3.49 7.48
CA VAL A 162 -1.80 -3.54 6.05
C VAL A 162 -2.74 -2.65 5.25
N TYR A 163 -2.16 -1.71 4.50
CA TYR A 163 -2.89 -0.80 3.62
C TYR A 163 -2.97 -1.34 2.19
N MET A 164 -1.81 -1.58 1.58
CA MET A 164 -1.67 -2.15 0.24
C MET A 164 -0.47 -3.11 0.23
N TRP A 165 -0.48 -4.05 -0.71
CA TRP A 165 0.64 -4.94 -0.98
C TRP A 165 0.79 -5.11 -2.49
N GLY A 166 1.99 -5.44 -2.94
CA GLY A 166 2.30 -5.60 -4.36
C GLY A 166 3.63 -6.30 -4.57
N THR A 167 4.03 -6.38 -5.84
CA THR A 167 5.31 -6.93 -6.26
C THR A 167 5.97 -5.99 -7.24
N THR A 168 7.27 -5.81 -7.12
CA THR A 168 8.09 -5.17 -8.15
C THR A 168 8.36 -6.17 -9.26
N GLY A 169 8.26 -5.71 -10.52
CA GLY A 169 8.46 -6.56 -11.68
C GLY A 169 8.79 -5.75 -12.92
N PHE A 170 8.86 -6.45 -14.05
CA PHE A 170 9.19 -5.82 -15.33
C PHE A 170 7.95 -5.44 -16.11
N ALA A 171 7.99 -4.23 -16.67
CA ALA A 171 7.04 -3.77 -17.66
C ALA A 171 7.79 -3.41 -18.95
N TRP A 172 7.21 -3.76 -20.10
CA TRP A 172 7.81 -3.48 -21.41
C TRP A 172 6.75 -3.06 -22.42
N ARG A 173 7.18 -2.34 -23.46
CA ARG A 173 6.31 -1.99 -24.59
C ARG A 173 6.14 -3.18 -25.52
N ARG A 174 5.04 -3.23 -26.27
CA ARG A 174 4.69 -4.39 -27.13
C ARG A 174 5.72 -4.68 -28.21
N GLU A 175 6.52 -3.69 -28.59
CA GLU A 175 7.60 -3.80 -29.58
C GLU A 175 8.81 -4.61 -29.06
N VAL A 176 8.85 -4.94 -27.77
CA VAL A 176 9.80 -5.89 -27.19
C VAL A 176 9.20 -7.30 -27.31
N GLU A 177 9.30 -7.88 -28.50
CA GLU A 177 8.63 -9.15 -28.85
C GLU A 177 9.09 -10.34 -27.98
N GLU A 178 10.38 -10.40 -27.59
CA GLU A 178 10.86 -11.44 -26.67
C GLU A 178 10.38 -11.28 -25.22
N GLY A 179 9.80 -10.13 -24.87
CA GLY A 179 9.41 -9.76 -23.51
C GLY A 179 10.57 -9.65 -22.51
N VAL A 180 10.23 -9.39 -21.25
CA VAL A 180 11.17 -9.40 -20.12
C VAL A 180 10.69 -10.43 -19.10
N THR A 181 11.30 -11.61 -19.15
CA THR A 181 10.83 -12.82 -18.46
C THR A 181 11.85 -13.38 -17.46
N THR A 182 13.07 -12.86 -17.44
CA THR A 182 14.12 -13.30 -16.49
C THR A 182 15.02 -12.15 -16.04
N LEU A 183 15.47 -12.21 -14.79
CA LEU A 183 16.47 -11.29 -14.24
C LEU A 183 17.78 -11.31 -15.06
N ARG A 184 18.11 -12.41 -15.75
CA ARG A 184 19.30 -12.48 -16.63
C ARG A 184 19.27 -11.40 -17.71
N GLN A 185 18.10 -11.06 -18.24
CA GLN A 185 18.00 -10.01 -19.26
C GLN A 185 18.49 -8.64 -18.76
N ILE A 186 18.46 -8.42 -17.45
CA ILE A 186 18.81 -7.15 -16.82
C ILE A 186 20.20 -7.20 -16.18
N PHE A 187 20.59 -8.32 -15.58
CA PHE A 187 21.81 -8.42 -14.78
C PHE A 187 22.94 -9.25 -15.43
N ASP A 188 22.68 -10.01 -16.49
CA ASP A 188 23.69 -10.78 -17.22
C ASP A 188 24.11 -9.99 -18.49
N PRO A 189 25.31 -9.37 -18.52
CA PRO A 189 25.75 -8.57 -19.66
C PRO A 189 25.93 -9.40 -20.93
N ASP A 190 26.19 -10.71 -20.80
CA ASP A 190 26.41 -11.63 -21.90
C ASP A 190 25.10 -12.19 -22.46
N TYR A 191 23.97 -11.94 -21.79
CA TYR A 191 22.64 -12.30 -22.30
C TYR A 191 22.27 -11.54 -23.59
N GLY A 192 22.93 -10.40 -23.86
CA GLY A 192 22.74 -9.60 -25.08
C GLY A 192 21.53 -8.68 -25.08
N PHE A 193 20.60 -8.82 -24.13
CA PHE A 193 19.39 -7.98 -24.02
C PHE A 193 19.74 -6.50 -23.77
N LEU A 194 20.69 -6.24 -22.86
CA LEU A 194 21.16 -4.88 -22.57
C LEU A 194 21.76 -4.19 -23.81
N GLN A 195 22.45 -4.93 -24.67
CA GLN A 195 23.02 -4.39 -25.90
C GLN A 195 21.92 -4.06 -26.92
N LYS A 196 20.96 -4.97 -27.09
CA LYS A 196 19.82 -4.80 -28.02
C LYS A 196 18.95 -3.59 -27.64
N TYR A 197 18.71 -3.38 -26.35
CA TYR A 197 17.85 -2.31 -25.83
C TYR A 197 18.63 -1.16 -25.18
N ARG A 198 19.87 -0.94 -25.62
CA ARG A 198 20.73 0.14 -25.11
C ARG A 198 20.00 1.50 -25.13
N LYS A 199 20.08 2.23 -24.01
CA LYS A 199 19.39 3.52 -23.75
C LYS A 199 17.85 3.46 -23.76
N LYS A 200 17.25 2.27 -23.68
CA LYS A 200 15.80 2.07 -23.64
C LYS A 200 15.31 1.34 -22.39
N ILE A 201 16.20 1.12 -21.42
CA ILE A 201 15.93 0.45 -20.15
C ILE A 201 16.08 1.48 -19.04
N THR A 202 15.11 1.52 -18.13
CA THR A 202 15.13 2.30 -16.89
C THR A 202 14.91 1.33 -15.73
N MET A 203 15.49 1.64 -14.57
CA MET A 203 15.28 0.91 -13.32
C MET A 203 14.61 1.85 -12.31
N LEU A 204 13.98 1.27 -11.29
CA LEU A 204 13.50 2.05 -10.15
C LEU A 204 14.68 2.77 -9.48
N GLU A 205 14.43 3.96 -8.95
CA GLU A 205 15.42 4.75 -8.21
C GLU A 205 15.55 4.29 -6.74
N GLU A 206 14.63 3.43 -6.27
CA GLU A 206 14.67 2.86 -4.92
C GLU A 206 15.77 1.79 -4.81
N ALA A 207 16.79 2.10 -4.01
CA ALA A 207 17.97 1.25 -3.87
C ALA A 207 17.64 -0.16 -3.39
N MET A 208 16.70 -0.30 -2.44
CA MET A 208 16.31 -1.61 -1.89
C MET A 208 15.77 -2.55 -2.97
N GLU A 209 14.90 -2.05 -3.85
CA GLU A 209 14.33 -2.83 -4.96
C GLU A 209 15.41 -3.30 -5.94
N VAL A 210 16.36 -2.42 -6.28
CA VAL A 210 17.46 -2.73 -7.21
C VAL A 210 18.42 -3.75 -6.59
N VAL A 211 18.82 -3.54 -5.33
CA VAL A 211 19.75 -4.43 -4.62
C VAL A 211 19.14 -5.80 -4.38
N CYS A 212 17.89 -5.88 -3.91
CA CYS A 212 17.18 -7.15 -3.72
C CYS A 212 17.03 -7.91 -5.04
N SER A 213 16.71 -7.21 -6.14
CA SER A 213 16.63 -7.82 -7.47
C SER A 213 17.98 -8.40 -7.93
N ALA A 214 19.09 -7.70 -7.64
CA ALA A 214 20.43 -8.19 -7.95
C ALA A 214 20.82 -9.40 -7.08
N LYS A 215 20.49 -9.38 -5.78
CA LYS A 215 20.69 -10.52 -4.87
C LYS A 215 19.92 -11.75 -5.35
N ALA A 216 18.65 -11.56 -5.74
CA ALA A 216 17.83 -12.62 -6.31
C ALA A 216 18.45 -13.20 -7.60
N TYR A 217 18.99 -12.35 -8.48
CA TYR A 217 19.71 -12.81 -9.68
C TYR A 217 20.95 -13.66 -9.33
N LEU A 218 21.70 -13.26 -8.31
CA LEU A 218 22.89 -13.96 -7.83
C LEU A 218 22.56 -15.23 -7.02
N GLY A 219 21.27 -15.55 -6.80
CA GLY A 219 20.85 -16.68 -5.97
C GLY A 219 21.14 -16.48 -4.47
N ARG A 220 21.26 -15.23 -4.02
CA ARG A 220 21.47 -14.86 -2.61
C ARG A 220 20.14 -14.59 -1.93
N ASP A 221 20.09 -14.84 -0.63
CA ASP A 221 18.92 -14.50 0.19
C ASP A 221 18.71 -12.99 0.17
N ILE A 222 17.52 -12.54 -0.24
CA ILE A 222 17.18 -11.12 -0.35
C ILE A 222 17.11 -10.44 1.01
N ASP A 223 16.87 -11.19 2.08
CA ASP A 223 16.72 -10.67 3.44
C ASP A 223 18.04 -10.67 4.25
N ASP A 224 19.11 -11.29 3.73
CA ASP A 224 20.43 -11.28 4.38
C ASP A 224 21.21 -9.98 4.10
N TRP A 225 21.30 -9.11 5.11
CA TRP A 225 22.02 -7.83 5.04
C TRP A 225 23.36 -7.83 5.78
N SER A 226 23.91 -9.01 6.08
CA SER A 226 25.20 -9.11 6.76
C SER A 226 26.37 -8.77 5.83
N ASP A 227 27.46 -8.25 6.39
CA ASP A 227 28.71 -7.97 5.65
C ASP A 227 29.41 -9.23 5.09
N SER A 228 28.81 -10.42 5.28
CA SER A 228 29.41 -11.70 4.93
C SER A 228 29.15 -12.16 3.49
N THR A 229 28.34 -11.41 2.73
CA THR A 229 27.91 -11.74 1.36
C THR A 229 28.68 -10.99 0.28
#